data_AF-A0A2S4HH10-F1
#
_entry.id   AF-A0A2S4HH10-F1
#
_cell.length_a   1.000
_cell.length_b   1.000
_cell.length_c   1.000
_cell.angle_alpha   90.00
_cell.angle_beta   90.00
_cell.angle_gamma   90.00
#
_symmetry.space_group_name_H-M   'P 1'
#
loop_
_entity.id
_entity.type
_entity.pdbx_description
1 polymer ?
#
loop_
_entity_poly.entity_id
_entity_poly.type
_entity_poly.pdbx_seq_one_letter_code
_entity_poly.pdbx_strand_id
1 'polypeptide(L)'
;MRVFIVLSLLLSSLSSNVLADTYTQGTGRDPRLRVAYFNARTHKPFDALIELATTANKRGQIIDAGPEMNAAFLAAANELGVSLSALGIKLSHQNESQYVGNSAADIYANYNRGVSLLKSNTPLDGVSVLKEISVGEYLENDTILLQDKANLTLAYYFLESGDNRSAVHYFRQVRRLSMYANKALVGLGWALLSPNTGTEGETALDKLNASKVSAEGYLWSGSEDDIAWSRREAPFRRAWAIAKGEKEEDLRAAIVPWMELINRDSLDPAVQEVMLILPYIMLHWDGQETRAQQYYVSAVERLKQASQDLVKIENDIRSGGLISSIRAADIDSNGWDIWLSELTANRLGGYLSLLLDSAEFRNTLQELRQLDLIYKRLNTLGGGSNEAALAEVDDARATLASELEKLALTRIVERRHRTEAYSAEAEFALARNYERLRLQLSGVVWSGGES
;
A
#
# COMPACT_ATOMS: atom_id res chain seq x y z
N MET A 1 -24.03 18.54 -13.41
CA MET A 1 -24.17 17.28 -12.65
C MET A 1 -23.97 17.51 -11.15
N ARG A 2 -22.73 17.65 -10.65
CA ARG A 2 -22.42 17.79 -9.20
C ARG A 2 -23.12 18.98 -8.50
N VAL A 3 -23.21 20.13 -9.16
CA VAL A 3 -23.81 21.36 -8.59
C VAL A 3 -25.33 21.25 -8.36
N PHE A 4 -26.07 20.56 -9.23
CA PHE A 4 -27.54 20.45 -9.14
C PHE A 4 -27.97 19.46 -8.04
N ILE A 5 -27.19 18.39 -7.85
CA ILE A 5 -27.40 17.41 -6.76
C ILE A 5 -27.06 18.06 -5.41
N VAL A 6 -25.94 18.79 -5.33
CA VAL A 6 -25.53 19.53 -4.12
C VAL A 6 -26.52 20.65 -3.75
N LEU A 7 -27.03 21.42 -4.73
CA LEU A 7 -28.06 22.46 -4.47
C LEU A 7 -29.39 21.87 -3.96
N SER A 8 -29.85 20.77 -4.55
CA SER A 8 -31.11 20.10 -4.16
C SER A 8 -31.05 19.51 -2.74
N LEU A 9 -29.88 19.04 -2.31
CA LEU A 9 -29.60 18.53 -0.97
C LEU A 9 -29.41 19.64 0.10
N LEU A 10 -28.88 20.80 -0.30
CA LEU A 10 -28.80 21.98 0.57
C LEU A 10 -30.16 22.62 0.84
N LEU A 11 -31.02 22.70 -0.19
CA LEU A 11 -32.39 23.19 -0.07
C LEU A 11 -33.26 22.33 0.87
N SER A 12 -32.97 21.04 0.99
CA SER A 12 -33.72 20.09 1.82
C SER A 12 -33.20 19.94 3.26
N SER A 13 -31.91 20.17 3.51
CA SER A 13 -31.29 20.12 4.87
C SER A 13 -31.60 21.32 5.77
N LEU A 14 -32.13 22.41 5.19
CA LEU A 14 -32.62 23.61 5.90
C LEU A 14 -33.81 23.34 6.85
N SER A 15 -34.39 22.14 6.84
CA SER A 15 -35.60 21.79 7.60
C SER A 15 -35.35 21.12 8.96
N SER A 16 -34.09 20.88 9.35
CA SER A 16 -33.79 20.17 10.61
C SER A 16 -33.78 21.12 11.83
N ASN A 17 -34.72 20.93 12.75
CA ASN A 17 -34.75 21.58 14.06
C ASN A 17 -33.61 21.05 14.95
N VAL A 18 -32.81 21.95 15.53
CA VAL A 18 -31.68 21.60 16.41
C VAL A 18 -31.84 22.25 17.78
N LEU A 19 -31.76 21.39 18.81
CA LEU A 19 -31.77 21.70 20.25
C LEU A 19 -30.65 22.67 20.66
N ALA A 20 -30.86 23.37 21.78
CA ALA A 20 -29.97 24.41 22.30
C ALA A 20 -28.70 23.81 22.91
N ASP A 21 -27.54 24.14 22.36
CA ASP A 21 -26.22 23.72 22.87
C ASP A 21 -25.45 24.87 23.55
N THR A 22 -24.61 24.54 24.53
CA THR A 22 -23.89 25.44 25.46
C THR A 22 -22.50 25.91 25.00
N TYR A 23 -22.16 25.80 23.71
CA TYR A 23 -20.90 26.26 23.14
C TYR A 23 -21.07 27.44 22.17
N THR A 24 -20.01 28.21 21.95
CA THR A 24 -19.97 29.28 20.95
C THR A 24 -19.87 28.68 19.55
N GLN A 25 -21.02 28.58 18.85
CA GLN A 25 -21.13 28.11 17.48
C GLN A 25 -20.20 28.87 16.52
N GLY A 26 -19.56 28.15 15.58
CA GLY A 26 -18.74 28.76 14.52
C GLY A 26 -17.31 29.14 14.89
N THR A 27 -16.78 28.62 16.00
CA THR A 27 -15.36 28.77 16.41
C THR A 27 -14.63 27.42 16.39
N GLY A 28 -13.30 27.38 16.36
CA GLY A 28 -12.51 26.12 16.40
C GLY A 28 -12.80 25.17 17.58
N ARG A 29 -13.55 25.62 18.61
CA ARG A 29 -14.01 24.78 19.72
C ARG A 29 -15.36 24.10 19.47
N ASP A 30 -16.07 24.47 18.41
CA ASP A 30 -17.34 23.87 17.98
C ASP A 30 -17.13 22.39 17.62
N PRO A 31 -17.81 21.45 18.30
CA PRO A 31 -17.70 20.02 18.00
C PRO A 31 -18.08 19.68 16.55
N ARG A 32 -19.07 20.37 15.96
CA ARG A 32 -19.50 20.11 14.59
C ARG A 32 -18.48 20.59 13.58
N LEU A 33 -17.82 21.72 13.85
CA LEU A 33 -16.73 22.22 13.01
C LEU A 33 -15.52 21.28 13.04
N ARG A 34 -15.24 20.64 14.19
CA ARG A 34 -14.20 19.61 14.31
C ARG A 34 -14.57 18.32 13.58
N VAL A 35 -15.84 17.93 13.59
CA VAL A 35 -16.34 16.80 12.79
C VAL A 35 -16.24 17.11 11.30
N ALA A 36 -16.63 18.31 10.87
CA ALA A 36 -16.46 18.77 9.49
C ALA A 36 -14.99 18.73 9.08
N TYR A 37 -14.08 19.19 9.96
CA TYR A 37 -12.64 19.20 9.70
C TYR A 37 -12.06 17.79 9.59
N PHE A 38 -12.45 16.89 10.50
CA PHE A 38 -12.08 15.48 10.45
C PHE A 38 -12.53 14.85 9.13
N ASN A 39 -13.78 15.11 8.70
CA ASN A 39 -14.30 14.63 7.42
C ASN A 39 -13.53 15.22 6.22
N ALA A 40 -13.13 16.49 6.29
CA ALA A 40 -12.35 17.13 5.23
C ALA A 40 -10.96 16.52 5.08
N ARG A 41 -10.29 16.23 6.21
CA ARG A 41 -8.95 15.62 6.22
C ARG A 41 -8.96 14.14 5.84
N THR A 42 -10.08 13.45 6.05
CA THR A 42 -10.27 12.03 5.71
C THR A 42 -10.90 11.81 4.33
N HIS A 43 -10.80 12.81 3.42
CA HIS A 43 -11.29 12.74 2.04
C HIS A 43 -12.79 12.36 1.93
N LYS A 44 -13.59 12.86 2.88
CA LYS A 44 -15.05 12.88 2.81
C LYS A 44 -15.53 14.29 2.54
N PRO A 45 -15.20 14.87 1.37
CA PRO A 45 -15.45 16.29 1.10
C PRO A 45 -16.94 16.62 1.18
N PHE A 46 -17.81 15.67 0.85
CA PHE A 46 -19.26 15.86 0.91
C PHE A 46 -19.80 15.98 2.35
N ASP A 47 -19.46 15.03 3.23
CA ASP A 47 -19.87 15.10 4.63
C ASP A 47 -19.23 16.30 5.34
N ALA A 48 -17.99 16.62 4.98
CA ALA A 48 -17.31 17.82 5.46
C ALA A 48 -18.08 19.08 5.10
N LEU A 49 -18.44 19.27 3.83
CA LEU A 49 -19.15 20.46 3.36
C LEU A 49 -20.59 20.53 3.85
N ILE A 50 -21.27 19.40 4.07
CA ILE A 50 -22.59 19.40 4.71
C ILE A 50 -22.49 19.83 6.16
N GLU A 51 -21.60 19.23 6.95
CA GLU A 51 -21.44 19.61 8.36
C GLU A 51 -20.95 21.06 8.51
N LEU A 52 -20.14 21.53 7.57
CA LEU A 52 -19.71 22.92 7.46
C LEU A 52 -20.88 23.85 7.08
N ALA A 53 -21.74 23.43 6.14
CA ALA A 53 -22.91 24.18 5.73
C ALA A 53 -23.96 24.25 6.86
N THR A 54 -24.21 23.15 7.57
CA THR A 54 -25.15 23.11 8.70
C THR A 54 -24.66 23.96 9.88
N THR A 55 -23.33 24.05 10.10
CA THR A 55 -22.76 25.00 11.07
C THR A 55 -22.89 26.45 10.60
N ALA A 56 -22.77 26.74 9.31
CA ALA A 56 -22.95 28.09 8.76
C ALA A 56 -24.42 28.57 8.73
N ASN A 57 -25.39 27.65 8.65
CA ASN A 57 -26.78 27.96 8.24
C ASN A 57 -27.68 28.65 9.28
N LYS A 58 -27.18 29.07 10.45
CA LYS A 58 -28.01 29.75 11.45
C LYS A 58 -27.86 31.26 11.55
N ARG A 59 -26.93 31.94 10.86
CA ARG A 59 -26.82 33.42 11.00
C ARG A 59 -25.94 34.19 10.01
N GLY A 60 -25.66 33.69 8.80
CA GLY A 60 -24.73 34.39 7.89
C GLY A 60 -23.37 34.69 8.53
N GLN A 61 -22.97 33.86 9.50
CA GLN A 61 -21.78 34.02 10.33
C GLN A 61 -20.55 33.54 9.57
N ILE A 62 -19.46 34.29 9.74
CA ILE A 62 -18.13 33.91 9.30
C ILE A 62 -17.66 32.78 10.23
N ILE A 63 -17.24 31.66 9.67
CA ILE A 63 -16.63 30.54 10.40
C ILE A 63 -15.23 30.97 10.82
N ASP A 64 -15.00 31.08 12.13
CA ASP A 64 -13.72 31.40 12.75
C ASP A 64 -12.92 30.13 13.02
N ALA A 65 -12.41 29.55 11.92
CA ALA A 65 -11.60 28.34 11.88
C ALA A 65 -10.11 28.67 11.69
N GLY A 66 -9.24 27.86 12.30
CA GLY A 66 -7.79 28.00 12.10
C GLY A 66 -7.35 27.72 10.66
N PRO A 67 -6.14 28.16 10.25
CA PRO A 67 -5.68 28.08 8.87
C PRO A 67 -5.63 26.65 8.30
N GLU A 68 -5.27 25.67 9.13
CA GLU A 68 -5.26 24.25 8.75
C GLU A 68 -6.67 23.73 8.43
N MET A 69 -7.66 24.13 9.23
CA MET A 69 -9.07 23.77 8.99
C MET A 69 -9.59 24.43 7.71
N ASN A 70 -9.28 25.71 7.51
CA ASN A 70 -9.65 26.44 6.30
C ASN A 70 -9.08 25.80 5.03
N ALA A 71 -7.81 25.39 5.06
CA ALA A 71 -7.17 24.71 3.94
C ALA A 71 -7.85 23.37 3.63
N ALA A 72 -8.17 22.56 4.64
CA ALA A 72 -8.88 21.30 4.45
C ALA A 72 -10.29 21.50 3.89
N PHE A 73 -11.03 22.51 4.35
CA PHE A 73 -12.36 22.83 3.81
C PHE A 73 -12.32 23.30 2.36
N LEU A 74 -11.32 24.11 2.00
CA LEU A 74 -11.11 24.56 0.62
C LEU A 74 -10.70 23.39 -0.29
N ALA A 75 -9.84 22.50 0.17
CA ALA A 75 -9.46 21.29 -0.55
C ALA A 75 -10.68 20.40 -0.80
N ALA A 76 -11.52 20.18 0.23
CA ALA A 76 -12.77 19.44 0.11
C ALA A 76 -13.75 20.08 -0.89
N ALA A 77 -13.89 21.41 -0.86
CA ALA A 77 -14.71 22.15 -1.81
C ALA A 77 -14.22 21.98 -3.26
N ASN A 78 -12.91 22.11 -3.47
CA ASN A 78 -12.26 21.94 -4.77
C ASN A 78 -12.39 20.50 -5.29
N GLU A 79 -12.29 19.50 -4.41
CA GLU A 79 -12.47 18.08 -4.76
C GLU A 79 -13.87 17.79 -5.33
N LEU A 80 -14.89 18.49 -4.81
CA LEU A 80 -16.26 18.43 -5.33
C LEU A 80 -16.54 19.39 -6.50
N GLY A 81 -15.57 20.24 -6.85
CA GLY A 81 -15.69 21.24 -7.91
C GLY A 81 -16.67 22.36 -7.56
N VAL A 82 -16.81 22.69 -6.28
CA VAL A 82 -17.74 23.72 -5.79
C VAL A 82 -16.98 24.75 -4.96
N SER A 83 -17.35 26.03 -5.03
CA SER A 83 -16.76 27.04 -4.14
C SER A 83 -17.52 27.14 -2.83
N LEU A 84 -16.81 27.31 -1.71
CA LEU A 84 -17.43 27.53 -0.40
C LEU A 84 -18.41 28.72 -0.42
N SER A 85 -18.09 29.77 -1.19
CA SER A 85 -18.96 30.92 -1.40
C SER A 85 -20.27 30.56 -2.11
N ALA A 86 -20.24 29.63 -3.07
CA ALA A 86 -21.46 29.15 -3.74
C ALA A 86 -22.34 28.34 -2.79
N LEU A 87 -21.76 27.78 -1.72
CA LEU A 87 -22.45 27.07 -0.65
C LEU A 87 -22.92 28.02 0.48
N GLY A 88 -22.71 29.33 0.34
CA GLY A 88 -23.06 30.33 1.37
C GLY A 88 -22.12 30.35 2.58
N ILE A 89 -20.97 29.68 2.50
CA ILE A 89 -20.00 29.54 3.59
C ILE A 89 -18.91 30.60 3.44
N LYS A 90 -18.62 31.33 4.54
CA LYS A 90 -17.54 32.33 4.60
C LYS A 90 -16.57 31.96 5.72
N LEU A 91 -15.28 31.81 5.41
CA LEU A 91 -14.22 31.54 6.38
C LEU A 91 -13.53 32.86 6.81
N SER A 92 -13.12 32.99 8.07
CA SER A 92 -12.33 34.14 8.54
C SER A 92 -10.88 34.06 8.08
N HIS A 93 -10.31 35.20 7.67
CA HIS A 93 -8.91 35.38 7.28
C HIS A 93 -8.40 34.42 6.17
N GLN A 94 -8.37 34.92 4.94
CA GLN A 94 -7.70 34.26 3.79
C GLN A 94 -6.18 34.54 3.73
N ASN A 95 -5.58 35.09 4.77
CA ASN A 95 -4.17 35.48 4.74
C ASN A 95 -3.26 34.38 5.30
N GLU A 96 -2.36 33.93 4.41
CA GLU A 96 -1.16 33.14 4.64
C GLU A 96 -0.54 33.46 6.01
N SER A 97 -0.61 32.49 6.92
CA SER A 97 0.14 32.52 8.16
C SER A 97 0.98 31.25 8.21
N GLN A 98 2.25 31.46 7.93
CA GLN A 98 3.42 30.64 8.15
C GLN A 98 3.33 29.85 9.47
N TYR A 99 2.72 28.66 9.44
CA TYR A 99 2.85 27.68 10.51
C TYR A 99 4.10 26.85 10.22
N VAL A 100 5.18 27.19 10.93
CA VAL A 100 6.40 26.38 11.00
C VAL A 100 6.17 25.31 12.08
N GLY A 101 5.66 24.17 11.65
CA GLY A 101 5.54 22.97 12.47
C GLY A 101 5.11 21.83 11.58
N ASN A 102 5.95 20.79 11.46
CA ASN A 102 5.78 19.62 10.60
C ASN A 102 4.33 19.10 10.62
N SER A 103 3.47 19.59 9.73
CA SER A 103 2.13 19.05 9.55
C SER A 103 2.26 17.69 8.88
N ALA A 104 1.33 16.76 9.13
CA ALA A 104 1.28 15.49 8.39
C ALA A 104 1.29 15.74 6.87
N ALA A 105 0.61 16.80 6.41
CA ALA A 105 0.61 17.24 5.01
C ALA A 105 2.01 17.60 4.49
N ASP A 106 2.86 18.23 5.31
CA ASP A 106 4.22 18.57 4.95
C ASP A 106 5.09 17.31 4.82
N ILE A 107 4.86 16.29 5.65
CA ILE A 107 5.60 15.03 5.59
C ILE A 107 5.22 14.26 4.31
N TYR A 108 3.93 14.21 3.94
CA TYR A 108 3.50 13.61 2.66
C TYR A 108 4.07 14.35 1.45
N ALA A 109 4.07 15.68 1.48
CA ALA A 109 4.68 16.50 0.43
C ALA A 109 6.19 16.26 0.33
N ASN A 110 6.88 16.18 1.47
CA ASN A 110 8.30 15.87 1.53
C ASN A 110 8.60 14.45 1.05
N TYR A 111 7.78 13.46 1.41
CA TYR A 111 7.93 12.09 0.92
C TYR A 111 7.82 12.05 -0.62
N ASN A 112 6.76 12.65 -1.17
CA ASN A 112 6.55 12.71 -2.62
C ASN A 112 7.69 13.45 -3.33
N ARG A 113 8.17 14.56 -2.76
CA ARG A 113 9.34 15.30 -3.26
C ARG A 113 10.60 14.44 -3.24
N GLY A 114 10.88 13.77 -2.12
CA GLY A 114 12.03 12.88 -1.98
C GLY A 114 12.02 11.77 -3.01
N VAL A 115 10.88 11.10 -3.19
CA VAL A 115 10.68 10.08 -4.22
C VAL A 115 10.87 10.65 -5.63
N SER A 116 10.32 11.83 -5.94
CA SER A 116 10.51 12.46 -7.25
C SER A 116 11.97 12.80 -7.52
N LEU A 117 12.71 13.22 -6.50
CA LEU A 117 14.14 13.54 -6.60
C LEU A 117 14.98 12.28 -6.83
N LEU A 118 14.63 11.15 -6.19
CA LEU A 118 15.27 9.85 -6.48
C LEU A 118 15.11 9.42 -7.94
N LYS A 119 14.00 9.79 -8.60
CA LYS A 119 13.76 9.52 -10.04
C LYS A 119 14.48 10.48 -10.98
N SER A 120 15.01 11.57 -10.45
CA SER A 120 15.62 12.65 -11.24
C SER A 120 17.14 12.54 -11.27
N ASN A 121 17.81 13.46 -11.97
CA ASN A 121 19.27 13.51 -12.04
C ASN A 121 19.93 14.03 -10.74
N THR A 122 19.17 14.20 -9.65
CA THR A 122 19.63 14.65 -8.33
C THR A 122 19.19 13.71 -7.19
N PRO A 123 19.56 12.42 -7.23
CA PRO A 123 19.11 11.42 -6.26
C PRO A 123 19.62 11.65 -4.83
N LEU A 124 20.77 12.29 -4.64
CA LEU A 124 21.28 12.62 -3.30
C LEU A 124 20.35 13.57 -2.52
N ASP A 125 19.72 14.53 -3.22
CA ASP A 125 18.75 15.43 -2.61
C ASP A 125 17.51 14.65 -2.17
N GLY A 126 17.08 13.68 -2.97
CA GLY A 126 15.98 12.78 -2.63
C GLY A 126 16.26 11.94 -1.39
N VAL A 127 17.48 11.38 -1.29
CA VAL A 127 17.95 10.67 -0.10
C VAL A 127 17.93 11.58 1.13
N SER A 128 18.40 12.82 1.01
CA SER A 128 18.42 13.78 2.12
C SER A 128 17.02 14.04 2.65
N VAL A 129 16.06 14.30 1.77
CA VAL A 129 14.65 14.57 2.14
C VAL A 129 14.02 13.35 2.81
N LEU A 130 14.22 12.14 2.28
CA LEU A 130 13.66 10.93 2.87
C LEU A 130 14.34 10.56 4.20
N LYS A 131 15.62 10.90 4.38
CA LYS A 131 16.34 10.68 5.64
C LYS A 131 15.79 11.55 6.76
N GLU A 132 15.40 12.79 6.47
CA GLU A 132 14.72 13.65 7.45
C GLU A 132 13.42 13.00 7.95
N ILE A 133 12.67 12.35 7.06
CA ILE A 133 11.47 11.59 7.42
C ILE A 133 11.84 10.35 8.25
N SER A 134 12.89 9.62 7.85
CA SER A 134 13.37 8.42 8.55
C SER A 134 13.67 8.66 10.03
N VAL A 135 14.33 9.79 10.36
CA VAL A 135 14.76 10.11 11.73
C VAL A 135 13.75 10.94 12.52
N GLY A 136 12.60 11.27 11.94
CA GLY A 136 11.56 12.06 12.60
C GLY A 136 10.91 11.35 13.78
N GLU A 137 10.52 12.13 14.80
CA GLU A 137 9.67 11.65 15.90
C GLU A 137 8.20 11.89 15.55
N TYR A 138 7.43 10.81 15.46
CA TYR A 138 6.03 10.84 15.04
C TYR A 138 5.14 10.14 16.06
N LEU A 139 3.97 10.73 16.31
CA LEU A 139 3.00 10.24 17.29
C LEU A 139 1.72 9.68 16.66
N GLU A 140 1.41 10.07 15.43
CA GLU A 140 0.20 9.64 14.72
C GLU A 140 0.49 8.40 13.86
N ASN A 141 -0.43 7.43 13.86
CA ASN A 141 -0.28 6.17 13.11
C ASN A 141 0.03 6.39 11.62
N ASP A 142 -0.59 7.37 10.98
CA ASP A 142 -0.38 7.65 9.55
C ASP A 142 1.02 8.18 9.26
N THR A 143 1.53 9.07 10.11
CA THR A 143 2.90 9.61 10.01
C THR A 143 3.96 8.56 10.34
N ILE A 144 3.65 7.67 11.29
CA ILE A 144 4.40 6.46 11.60
C ILE A 144 4.48 5.56 10.35
N LEU A 145 3.34 5.26 9.72
CA LEU A 145 3.31 4.42 8.53
C LEU A 145 4.12 5.05 7.38
N LEU A 146 4.04 6.37 7.23
CA LEU A 146 4.83 7.10 6.24
C LEU A 146 6.34 7.05 6.51
N GLN A 147 6.76 7.06 7.79
CA GLN A 147 8.14 6.83 8.19
C GLN A 147 8.62 5.43 7.81
N ASP A 148 7.81 4.39 8.08
CA ASP A 148 8.14 3.02 7.66
C ASP A 148 8.26 2.92 6.14
N LYS A 149 7.39 3.63 5.41
CA LYS A 149 7.45 3.72 3.94
C LYS A 149 8.74 4.39 3.48
N ALA A 150 9.15 5.51 4.10
CA ALA A 150 10.40 6.20 3.78
C ALA A 150 11.62 5.31 4.04
N ASN A 151 11.63 4.59 5.16
CA ASN A 151 12.69 3.62 5.50
C ASN A 151 12.76 2.50 4.45
N LEU A 152 11.62 1.93 4.06
CA LEU A 152 11.55 0.91 3.01
C LEU A 152 12.10 1.46 1.67
N THR A 153 11.67 2.67 1.28
CA THR A 153 12.11 3.32 0.04
C THR A 153 13.63 3.54 0.02
N LEU A 154 14.20 4.07 1.10
CA LEU A 154 15.64 4.25 1.24
C LEU A 154 16.38 2.92 1.18
N ALA A 155 15.87 1.89 1.87
CA ALA A 155 16.52 0.59 1.92
C ALA A 155 16.66 -0.05 0.54
N TYR A 156 15.59 -0.06 -0.27
CA TYR A 156 15.64 -0.57 -1.63
C TYR A 156 16.53 0.27 -2.55
N TYR A 157 16.46 1.59 -2.44
CA TYR A 157 17.37 2.47 -3.16
C TYR A 157 18.85 2.13 -2.89
N PHE A 158 19.23 1.93 -1.63
CA PHE A 158 20.60 1.56 -1.28
C PHE A 158 20.97 0.14 -1.70
N LEU A 159 20.03 -0.81 -1.63
CA LEU A 159 20.22 -2.18 -2.11
C LEU A 159 20.55 -2.19 -3.60
N GLU A 160 19.82 -1.43 -4.42
CA GLU A 160 20.06 -1.29 -5.85
C GLU A 160 21.36 -0.55 -6.16
N SER A 161 21.70 0.44 -5.35
CA SER A 161 22.97 1.18 -5.45
C SER A 161 24.19 0.31 -5.12
N GLY A 162 23.98 -0.88 -4.56
CA GLY A 162 25.03 -1.76 -4.04
C GLY A 162 25.63 -1.26 -2.72
N ASP A 163 24.96 -0.38 -1.99
CA ASP A 163 25.31 -0.01 -0.61
C ASP A 163 24.48 -0.85 0.37
N ASN A 164 24.83 -2.13 0.44
CA ASN A 164 24.07 -3.09 1.23
C ASN A 164 24.16 -2.82 2.73
N ARG A 165 25.20 -2.12 3.21
CA ARG A 165 25.27 -1.66 4.62
C ARG A 165 24.18 -0.64 4.92
N SER A 166 24.02 0.39 4.09
CA SER A 166 22.94 1.35 4.25
C SER A 166 21.57 0.69 4.08
N ALA A 167 21.43 -0.24 3.13
CA ALA A 167 20.21 -1.01 2.96
C ALA A 167 19.82 -1.78 4.24
N VAL A 168 20.76 -2.54 4.83
CA VAL A 168 20.54 -3.25 6.12
C VAL A 168 20.11 -2.28 7.22
N HIS A 169 20.73 -1.09 7.30
CA HIS A 169 20.36 -0.08 8.29
C HIS A 169 18.88 0.31 8.16
N TYR A 170 18.44 0.73 6.97
CA TYR A 170 17.07 1.21 6.77
C TYR A 170 16.01 0.10 6.81
N PHE A 171 16.31 -1.11 6.31
CA PHE A 171 15.39 -2.24 6.44
C PHE A 171 15.07 -2.56 7.90
N ARG A 172 16.06 -2.47 8.80
CA ARG A 172 15.88 -2.69 10.24
C ARG A 172 15.05 -1.61 10.94
N GLN A 173 14.92 -0.42 10.35
CA GLN A 173 14.08 0.65 10.88
C GLN A 173 12.59 0.44 10.58
N VAL A 174 12.24 -0.44 9.62
CA VAL A 174 10.84 -0.75 9.33
C VAL A 174 10.27 -1.59 10.48
N ARG A 175 9.20 -1.10 11.11
CA ARG A 175 8.59 -1.78 12.25
C ARG A 175 8.01 -3.14 11.88
N ARG A 176 8.13 -4.10 12.79
CA ARG A 176 7.67 -5.50 12.63
C ARG A 176 6.18 -5.65 12.27
N LEU A 177 5.32 -4.78 12.82
CA LEU A 177 3.86 -4.81 12.60
C LEU A 177 3.39 -3.84 11.51
N SER A 178 4.33 -3.27 10.75
CA SER A 178 4.02 -2.41 9.60
C SER A 178 3.52 -3.23 8.42
N MET A 179 2.64 -2.66 7.58
CA MET A 179 2.29 -3.29 6.28
C MET A 179 3.51 -3.44 5.35
N TYR A 180 4.58 -2.70 5.61
CA TYR A 180 5.84 -2.77 4.86
C TYR A 180 6.82 -3.82 5.40
N ALA A 181 6.53 -4.44 6.55
CA ALA A 181 7.44 -5.34 7.24
C ALA A 181 7.81 -6.57 6.40
N ASN A 182 6.83 -7.16 5.68
CA ASN A 182 7.07 -8.35 4.87
C ASN A 182 8.09 -8.07 3.77
N LYS A 183 7.87 -6.97 3.03
CA LYS A 183 8.78 -6.52 1.97
C LYS A 183 10.17 -6.15 2.53
N ALA A 184 10.22 -5.46 3.67
CA ALA A 184 11.47 -5.11 4.34
C ALA A 184 12.30 -6.35 4.74
N LEU A 185 11.66 -7.40 5.24
CA LEU A 185 12.33 -8.64 5.62
C LEU A 185 12.92 -9.38 4.41
N VAL A 186 12.25 -9.36 3.25
CA VAL A 186 12.83 -9.95 2.03
C VAL A 186 14.09 -9.20 1.61
N GLY A 187 14.01 -7.87 1.49
CA GLY A 187 15.14 -7.03 1.14
C GLY A 187 16.28 -7.10 2.15
N LEU A 188 15.98 -7.19 3.45
CA LEU A 188 16.97 -7.38 4.50
C LEU A 188 17.77 -8.66 4.31
N GLY A 189 17.12 -9.78 3.97
CA GLY A 189 17.81 -11.03 3.68
C GLY A 189 18.78 -10.88 2.51
N TRP A 190 18.37 -10.21 1.43
CA TRP A 190 19.24 -9.95 0.28
C TRP A 190 20.43 -9.07 0.63
N ALA A 191 20.21 -8.00 1.39
CA ALA A 191 21.27 -7.09 1.82
C ALA A 191 22.29 -7.80 2.73
N LEU A 192 21.81 -8.71 3.61
CA LEU A 192 22.65 -9.52 4.48
C LEU A 192 23.42 -10.63 3.74
N LEU A 193 22.89 -11.15 2.63
CA LEU A 193 23.54 -12.19 1.84
C LEU A 193 24.79 -11.66 1.10
N SER A 194 24.92 -10.34 0.93
CA SER A 194 26.03 -9.72 0.23
C SER A 194 26.40 -8.35 0.83
N PRO A 195 26.90 -8.28 2.07
CA PRO A 195 27.03 -7.03 2.81
C PRO A 195 28.10 -6.07 2.24
N ASN A 196 29.03 -6.55 1.39
CA ASN A 196 30.19 -5.81 0.89
C ASN A 196 30.26 -5.77 -0.65
N THR A 197 29.21 -5.30 -1.33
CA THR A 197 29.23 -5.05 -2.79
C THR A 197 29.91 -3.71 -3.16
N GLY A 198 30.34 -2.92 -2.17
CA GLY A 198 31.20 -1.76 -2.36
C GLY A 198 32.65 -2.16 -2.67
N THR A 199 33.08 -1.96 -3.91
CA THR A 199 34.48 -1.84 -4.29
C THR A 199 35.10 -0.70 -3.46
N GLU A 200 36.12 -0.98 -2.64
CA GLU A 200 36.90 0.07 -1.98
C GLU A 200 37.44 1.02 -3.07
N GLY A 201 36.84 2.21 -3.20
CA GLY A 201 37.28 3.25 -4.14
C GLY A 201 36.24 3.75 -5.14
N GLU A 202 35.12 3.05 -5.37
CA GLU A 202 34.00 3.61 -6.16
C GLU A 202 32.98 4.22 -5.22
N THR A 203 32.66 5.50 -5.41
CA THR A 203 31.63 6.15 -4.59
C THR A 203 30.25 5.62 -4.98
N ALA A 204 29.31 5.59 -4.03
CA ALA A 204 27.91 5.30 -4.34
C ALA A 204 27.39 6.15 -5.51
N LEU A 205 27.92 7.37 -5.66
CA LEU A 205 27.67 8.31 -6.75
C LEU A 205 28.10 7.79 -8.14
N ASP A 206 29.22 7.06 -8.23
CA ASP A 206 29.74 6.53 -9.50
C ASP A 206 28.87 5.38 -10.03
N LYS A 207 28.39 4.51 -9.12
CA LYS A 207 27.43 3.44 -9.45
C LYS A 207 26.05 4.01 -9.80
N LEU A 208 25.64 5.09 -9.14
CA LEU A 208 24.40 5.80 -9.38
C LEU A 208 24.35 6.42 -10.78
N ASN A 209 25.44 7.06 -11.21
CA ASN A 209 25.56 7.69 -12.53
C ASN A 209 25.75 6.64 -13.66
N ALA A 210 26.29 5.47 -13.35
CA ALA A 210 26.48 4.37 -14.30
C ALA A 210 25.24 3.46 -14.45
N SER A 211 24.34 3.48 -13.46
CA SER A 211 23.08 2.71 -13.48
C SER A 211 22.13 3.28 -14.53
N LYS A 212 21.95 2.56 -15.65
CA LYS A 212 20.89 2.80 -16.65
C LYS A 212 19.51 2.33 -16.18
N VAL A 213 19.34 2.03 -14.89
CA VAL A 213 18.09 1.50 -14.36
C VAL A 213 17.12 2.66 -14.15
N SER A 214 15.98 2.64 -14.85
CA SER A 214 14.95 3.65 -14.66
C SER A 214 14.31 3.48 -13.29
N ALA A 215 14.61 4.39 -12.37
CA ALA A 215 13.93 4.54 -11.07
C ALA A 215 12.41 4.81 -11.21
N GLU A 216 11.92 4.98 -12.44
CA GLU A 216 10.53 5.26 -12.80
C GLU A 216 9.56 4.16 -12.37
N GLY A 217 9.94 2.87 -12.46
CA GLY A 217 9.08 1.71 -12.14
C GLY A 217 8.99 1.36 -10.65
N TYR A 218 10.08 1.54 -9.91
CA TYR A 218 10.26 0.97 -8.55
C TYR A 218 9.66 1.81 -7.42
N LEU A 219 9.70 3.13 -7.53
CA LEU A 219 9.35 4.01 -6.39
C LEU A 219 7.85 4.24 -6.19
N TRP A 220 6.99 3.66 -7.04
CA TRP A 220 5.54 3.88 -6.98
C TRP A 220 4.68 2.64 -6.96
N SER A 221 5.29 1.45 -6.93
CA SER A 221 4.54 0.24 -6.67
C SER A 221 5.30 -0.55 -5.63
N GLY A 222 4.61 -1.00 -4.58
CA GLY A 222 5.09 -2.11 -3.78
C GLY A 222 5.17 -3.40 -4.62
N SER A 223 5.60 -3.33 -5.88
CA SER A 223 5.39 -4.39 -6.85
C SER A 223 6.25 -5.59 -6.55
N GLU A 224 5.63 -6.72 -6.84
CA GLU A 224 6.17 -8.07 -6.75
C GLU A 224 7.37 -8.24 -7.69
N ASP A 225 7.48 -7.40 -8.74
CA ASP A 225 8.58 -7.39 -9.71
C ASP A 225 9.92 -6.98 -9.07
N ASP A 226 9.89 -6.13 -8.04
CA ASP A 226 11.08 -5.73 -7.27
C ASP A 226 11.68 -6.89 -6.48
N ILE A 227 10.80 -7.74 -5.95
CA ILE A 227 11.19 -8.90 -5.15
C ILE A 227 11.77 -9.98 -6.06
N ALA A 228 11.15 -10.18 -7.24
CA ALA A 228 11.64 -11.07 -8.28
C ALA A 228 13.00 -10.64 -8.85
N TRP A 229 13.24 -9.33 -9.00
CA TRP A 229 14.55 -8.80 -9.41
C TRP A 229 15.66 -9.19 -8.43
N SER A 230 15.41 -9.04 -7.12
CA SER A 230 16.41 -9.34 -6.08
C SER A 230 16.91 -10.78 -6.15
N ARG A 231 16.04 -11.73 -6.58
CA ARG A 231 16.42 -13.13 -6.82
C ARG A 231 17.28 -13.33 -8.06
N ARG A 232 17.08 -12.55 -9.12
CA ARG A 232 17.88 -12.62 -10.36
C ARG A 232 19.32 -12.16 -10.13
N GLU A 233 19.52 -11.24 -9.19
CA GLU A 233 20.83 -10.71 -8.80
C GLU A 233 21.49 -11.50 -7.65
N ALA A 234 20.96 -12.68 -7.30
CA ALA A 234 21.52 -13.50 -6.23
C ALA A 234 23.03 -13.78 -6.48
N PRO A 235 23.87 -13.71 -5.43
CA PRO A 235 25.34 -13.70 -5.58
C PRO A 235 25.94 -15.03 -6.08
N PHE A 236 25.14 -16.10 -6.11
CA PHE A 236 25.56 -17.42 -6.56
C PHE A 236 25.47 -17.53 -8.09
N ARG A 237 26.44 -16.95 -8.79
CA ARG A 237 26.57 -17.00 -10.26
C ARG A 237 26.62 -18.41 -10.87
N ARG A 238 26.91 -19.44 -10.08
CA ARG A 238 26.90 -20.84 -10.52
C ARG A 238 25.94 -21.64 -9.64
N ALA A 239 25.08 -22.42 -10.27
CA ALA A 239 24.08 -23.28 -9.60
C ALA A 239 24.66 -24.30 -8.60
N TRP A 240 25.98 -24.54 -8.62
CA TRP A 240 26.68 -25.50 -7.77
C TRP A 240 27.68 -24.86 -6.80
N ALA A 241 27.72 -23.52 -6.70
CA ALA A 241 28.59 -22.86 -5.75
C ALA A 241 28.12 -23.17 -4.31
N ILE A 242 29.00 -23.65 -3.45
CA ILE A 242 28.70 -23.82 -2.02
C ILE A 242 29.31 -22.64 -1.26
N ALA A 243 28.52 -21.99 -0.41
CA ALA A 243 28.98 -20.94 0.47
C ALA A 243 29.97 -21.53 1.50
N LYS A 244 31.11 -20.85 1.69
CA LYS A 244 32.16 -21.22 2.66
C LYS A 244 32.75 -19.96 3.29
N GLY A 245 33.21 -20.07 4.53
CA GLY A 245 33.81 -18.95 5.26
C GLY A 245 32.82 -17.81 5.46
N GLU A 246 33.24 -16.56 5.22
CA GLU A 246 32.40 -15.36 5.36
C GLU A 246 31.07 -15.46 4.61
N LYS A 247 31.06 -16.04 3.40
CA LYS A 247 29.82 -16.23 2.63
C LYS A 247 28.82 -17.16 3.29
N GLU A 248 29.29 -18.12 4.07
CA GLU A 248 28.41 -19.01 4.84
C GLU A 248 27.82 -18.25 6.04
N GLU A 249 28.59 -17.38 6.68
CA GLU A 249 28.11 -16.50 7.75
C GLU A 249 27.05 -15.51 7.23
N ASP A 250 27.31 -14.88 6.09
CA ASP A 250 26.36 -14.00 5.39
C ASP A 250 25.07 -14.75 5.04
N LEU A 251 25.19 -15.97 4.50
CA LEU A 251 24.04 -16.83 4.21
C LEU A 251 23.24 -17.17 5.47
N ARG A 252 23.91 -17.50 6.57
CA ARG A 252 23.25 -17.77 7.86
C ARG A 252 22.50 -16.55 8.37
N ALA A 253 23.08 -15.35 8.23
CA ALA A 253 22.44 -14.10 8.61
C ALA A 253 21.22 -13.79 7.72
N ALA A 254 21.34 -13.99 6.41
CA ALA A 254 20.28 -13.75 5.43
C ALA A 254 19.05 -14.65 5.61
N ILE A 255 19.25 -15.89 6.05
CA ILE A 255 18.16 -16.85 6.28
C ILE A 255 17.23 -16.41 7.42
N VAL A 256 17.73 -15.71 8.43
CA VAL A 256 16.94 -15.33 9.62
C VAL A 256 15.68 -14.54 9.26
N PRO A 257 15.74 -13.41 8.54
CA PRO A 257 14.53 -12.67 8.17
C PRO A 257 13.61 -13.44 7.21
N TRP A 258 14.13 -14.33 6.38
CA TRP A 258 13.31 -15.15 5.49
C TRP A 258 12.57 -16.27 6.24
N MET A 259 13.21 -16.90 7.24
CA MET A 259 12.56 -17.89 8.10
C MET A 259 11.43 -17.29 8.96
N GLU A 260 11.51 -16.00 9.26
CA GLU A 260 10.42 -15.25 9.92
C GLU A 260 9.21 -15.04 8.98
N LEU A 261 9.45 -14.97 7.65
CA LEU A 261 8.40 -14.76 6.65
C LEU A 261 7.72 -16.05 6.20
N ILE A 262 8.45 -17.15 6.10
CA ILE A 262 7.98 -18.35 5.40
C ILE A 262 6.65 -18.88 5.97
N ASN A 263 6.36 -18.68 7.25
CA ASN A 263 5.12 -19.14 7.90
C ASN A 263 3.96 -18.14 7.86
N ARG A 264 4.14 -16.96 7.27
CA ARG A 264 3.08 -15.93 7.12
C ARG A 264 2.13 -16.30 5.97
N ASP A 265 1.12 -15.46 5.74
CA ASP A 265 0.09 -15.68 4.72
C ASP A 265 0.71 -15.94 3.32
N SER A 266 0.35 -17.06 2.69
CA SER A 266 0.84 -17.45 1.36
C SER A 266 0.30 -16.59 0.22
N LEU A 267 -0.71 -15.78 0.51
CA LEU A 267 -1.26 -14.79 -0.40
C LEU A 267 -0.37 -13.53 -0.47
N ASP A 268 0.52 -13.32 0.50
CA ASP A 268 1.45 -12.20 0.47
C ASP A 268 2.61 -12.48 -0.52
N PRO A 269 2.86 -11.58 -1.50
CA PRO A 269 3.90 -11.78 -2.50
C PRO A 269 5.32 -11.93 -1.93
N ALA A 270 5.64 -11.22 -0.85
CA ALA A 270 6.94 -11.32 -0.20
C ALA A 270 7.15 -12.72 0.42
N VAL A 271 6.07 -13.33 0.91
CA VAL A 271 6.09 -14.69 1.43
C VAL A 271 6.28 -15.68 0.30
N GLN A 272 5.56 -15.53 -0.81
CA GLN A 272 5.70 -16.39 -1.99
C GLN A 272 7.14 -16.37 -2.54
N GLU A 273 7.77 -15.21 -2.53
CA GLU A 273 9.18 -15.08 -2.93
C GLU A 273 10.12 -15.85 -2.02
N VAL A 274 9.92 -15.73 -0.70
CA VAL A 274 10.69 -16.48 0.29
C VAL A 274 10.51 -17.99 0.14
N MET A 275 9.33 -18.47 -0.29
CA MET A 275 9.10 -19.88 -0.62
C MET A 275 10.02 -20.39 -1.75
N LEU A 276 10.50 -19.51 -2.63
CA LEU A 276 11.46 -19.85 -3.68
C LEU A 276 12.90 -19.59 -3.25
N ILE A 277 13.14 -18.50 -2.52
CA ILE A 277 14.47 -18.07 -2.10
C ILE A 277 15.08 -19.05 -1.10
N LEU A 278 14.35 -19.43 -0.05
CA LEU A 278 14.86 -20.33 1.00
C LEU A 278 15.36 -21.68 0.46
N PRO A 279 14.56 -22.44 -0.31
CA PRO A 279 15.07 -23.69 -0.85
C PRO A 279 16.21 -23.47 -1.86
N TYR A 280 16.19 -22.37 -2.63
CA TYR A 280 17.27 -22.03 -3.55
C TYR A 280 18.61 -21.81 -2.83
N ILE A 281 18.66 -20.94 -1.83
CA ILE A 281 19.90 -20.68 -1.08
C ILE A 281 20.35 -21.89 -0.26
N MET A 282 19.43 -22.76 0.18
CA MET A 282 19.79 -23.99 0.87
C MET A 282 20.57 -24.95 -0.05
N LEU A 283 20.36 -24.92 -1.37
CA LEU A 283 21.21 -25.68 -2.30
C LEU A 283 22.65 -25.17 -2.36
N HIS A 284 22.89 -23.96 -1.86
CA HIS A 284 24.20 -23.35 -1.73
C HIS A 284 24.78 -23.48 -0.31
N TRP A 285 24.09 -24.17 0.59
CA TRP A 285 24.53 -24.47 1.95
C TRP A 285 24.85 -25.95 2.08
N ASP A 286 26.10 -26.27 2.40
CA ASP A 286 26.60 -27.63 2.54
C ASP A 286 25.69 -28.52 3.43
N GLY A 287 25.29 -29.67 2.87
CA GLY A 287 24.47 -30.67 3.56
C GLY A 287 22.98 -30.31 3.77
N GLN A 288 22.47 -29.27 3.12
CA GLN A 288 21.07 -28.85 3.24
C GLN A 288 20.17 -29.30 2.07
N GLU A 289 20.64 -30.16 1.16
CA GLU A 289 19.91 -30.54 -0.05
C GLU A 289 18.55 -31.19 0.25
N THR A 290 18.49 -32.09 1.24
CA THR A 290 17.22 -32.71 1.66
C THR A 290 16.25 -31.68 2.24
N ARG A 291 16.75 -30.69 2.99
CA ARG A 291 15.89 -29.61 3.51
C ARG A 291 15.40 -28.74 2.36
N ALA A 292 16.26 -28.36 1.43
CA ALA A 292 15.89 -27.60 0.24
C ALA A 292 14.73 -28.27 -0.52
N GLN A 293 14.77 -29.60 -0.68
CA GLN A 293 13.68 -30.35 -1.31
C GLN A 293 12.38 -30.27 -0.51
N GLN A 294 12.43 -30.46 0.81
CA GLN A 294 11.25 -30.35 1.66
C GLN A 294 10.61 -28.96 1.55
N TYR A 295 11.44 -27.91 1.52
CA TYR A 295 10.96 -26.54 1.32
C TYR A 295 10.38 -26.32 -0.07
N TYR A 296 10.98 -26.87 -1.15
CA TYR A 296 10.37 -26.80 -2.49
C TYR A 296 9.02 -27.53 -2.56
N VAL A 297 8.91 -28.72 -1.97
CA VAL A 297 7.63 -29.46 -1.93
C VAL A 297 6.57 -28.64 -1.20
N SER A 298 6.91 -28.11 -0.02
CA SER A 298 6.01 -27.25 0.75
C SER A 298 5.64 -25.97 -0.01
N ALA A 299 6.59 -25.36 -0.72
CA ALA A 299 6.35 -24.19 -1.57
C ALA A 299 5.33 -24.50 -2.66
N VAL A 300 5.49 -25.60 -3.40
CA VAL A 300 4.55 -26.02 -4.45
C VAL A 300 3.15 -26.22 -3.88
N GLU A 301 3.01 -26.93 -2.75
CA GLU A 301 1.71 -27.16 -2.11
C GLU A 301 1.04 -25.85 -1.71
N ARG A 302 1.77 -24.94 -1.06
CA ARG A 302 1.23 -23.66 -0.59
C ARG A 302 0.91 -22.68 -1.72
N LEU A 303 1.74 -22.63 -2.76
CA LEU A 303 1.48 -21.78 -3.94
C LEU A 303 0.27 -22.28 -4.73
N LYS A 304 0.09 -23.60 -4.84
CA LYS A 304 -1.14 -24.17 -5.43
C LYS A 304 -2.38 -23.83 -4.61
N GLN A 305 -2.30 -23.94 -3.29
CA GLN A 305 -3.39 -23.53 -2.41
C GLN A 305 -3.70 -22.03 -2.56
N ALA A 306 -2.68 -21.18 -2.55
CA ALA A 306 -2.82 -19.74 -2.77
C ALA A 306 -3.49 -19.41 -4.12
N SER A 307 -3.12 -20.12 -5.19
CA SER A 307 -3.78 -19.97 -6.50
C SER A 307 -5.27 -20.38 -6.44
N GLN A 308 -5.60 -21.48 -5.76
CA GLN A 308 -7.01 -21.87 -5.57
C GLN A 308 -7.81 -20.85 -4.76
N ASP A 309 -7.20 -20.25 -3.74
CA ASP A 309 -7.85 -19.20 -2.94
C ASP A 309 -8.06 -17.92 -3.77
N LEU A 310 -7.11 -17.57 -4.64
CA LEU A 310 -7.27 -16.49 -5.62
C LEU A 310 -8.43 -16.75 -6.60
N VAL A 311 -8.63 -18.00 -7.05
CA VAL A 311 -9.79 -18.36 -7.89
C VAL A 311 -11.11 -18.18 -7.13
N LYS A 312 -11.16 -18.51 -5.84
CA LYS A 312 -12.35 -18.27 -5.01
C LYS A 312 -12.65 -16.77 -4.91
N ILE A 313 -11.63 -15.95 -4.65
CA ILE A 313 -11.75 -14.49 -4.60
C ILE A 313 -12.23 -13.93 -5.95
N GLU A 314 -11.66 -14.40 -7.07
CA GLU A 314 -12.07 -14.00 -8.41
C GLU A 314 -13.54 -14.29 -8.69
N ASN A 315 -14.02 -15.49 -8.35
CA ASN A 315 -15.41 -15.88 -8.53
C ASN A 315 -16.36 -15.07 -7.65
N ASP A 316 -15.95 -14.80 -6.41
CA ASP A 316 -16.69 -13.98 -5.47
C ASP A 316 -16.82 -12.52 -5.97
N ILE A 317 -15.73 -11.91 -6.46
CA ILE A 317 -15.77 -10.57 -7.06
C ILE A 317 -16.69 -10.56 -8.29
N ARG A 318 -16.59 -11.57 -9.18
CA ARG A 318 -17.48 -11.69 -10.36
C ARG A 318 -18.96 -11.79 -10.00
N SER A 319 -19.28 -12.28 -8.81
CA SER A 319 -20.66 -12.46 -8.36
C SER A 319 -21.28 -11.21 -7.70
N GLY A 320 -20.60 -10.06 -7.72
CA GLY A 320 -21.06 -8.86 -7.03
C GLY A 320 -20.59 -8.76 -5.58
N GLY A 321 -19.79 -9.74 -5.13
CA GLY A 321 -19.46 -9.93 -3.74
C GLY A 321 -18.69 -8.76 -3.13
N LEU A 322 -17.68 -8.25 -3.85
CA LEU A 322 -16.83 -7.14 -3.39
C LEU A 322 -17.68 -5.92 -3.02
N ILE A 323 -18.54 -5.51 -3.95
CA ILE A 323 -19.41 -4.34 -3.79
C ILE A 323 -20.41 -4.57 -2.66
N SER A 324 -20.98 -5.77 -2.57
CA SER A 324 -21.89 -6.11 -1.47
C SER A 324 -21.24 -5.96 -0.09
N SER A 325 -19.97 -6.35 0.04
CA SER A 325 -19.24 -6.28 1.30
C SER A 325 -18.81 -4.86 1.64
N ILE A 326 -18.36 -4.08 0.65
CA ILE A 326 -18.09 -2.64 0.81
C ILE A 326 -19.33 -1.93 1.35
N ARG A 327 -20.48 -2.16 0.73
CA ARG A 327 -21.74 -1.51 1.12
C ARG A 327 -22.25 -1.95 2.49
N ALA A 328 -22.10 -3.23 2.83
CA ALA A 328 -22.51 -3.77 4.13
C ALA A 328 -21.71 -3.14 5.28
N ALA A 329 -20.40 -2.99 5.09
CA ALA A 329 -19.51 -2.46 6.09
C ALA A 329 -19.63 -0.91 6.25
N ASP A 330 -20.21 -0.23 5.25
CA ASP A 330 -20.55 1.20 5.30
C ASP A 330 -21.86 1.52 6.06
N ILE A 331 -22.48 0.55 6.73
CA ILE A 331 -23.73 0.74 7.47
C ILE A 331 -23.50 1.32 8.87
N ASP A 332 -22.31 1.16 9.47
CA ASP A 332 -22.09 1.45 10.91
C ASP A 332 -20.81 2.25 11.25
N SER A 333 -20.04 2.74 10.26
CA SER A 333 -18.69 3.29 10.53
C SER A 333 -18.57 4.82 10.53
N ASN A 334 -17.99 5.35 11.61
CA ASN A 334 -17.61 6.75 11.83
C ASN A 334 -16.32 7.18 11.08
N GLY A 335 -15.80 6.41 10.13
CA GLY A 335 -14.45 6.64 9.60
C GLY A 335 -13.87 5.37 9.02
N TRP A 336 -12.92 5.52 8.11
CA TRP A 336 -12.43 4.53 7.14
C TRP A 336 -11.83 3.21 7.68
N ASP A 337 -11.94 2.89 8.97
CA ASP A 337 -11.07 1.91 9.62
C ASP A 337 -11.73 0.55 9.92
N ILE A 338 -13.06 0.49 10.11
CA ILE A 338 -13.74 -0.76 10.48
C ILE A 338 -14.00 -1.66 9.26
N TRP A 339 -14.48 -1.09 8.16
CA TRP A 339 -14.80 -1.86 6.96
C TRP A 339 -13.59 -2.54 6.30
N LEU A 340 -12.41 -1.90 6.37
CA LEU A 340 -11.14 -2.48 5.92
C LEU A 340 -10.76 -3.72 6.73
N SER A 341 -11.01 -3.70 8.04
CA SER A 341 -10.73 -4.84 8.92
C SER A 341 -11.63 -6.04 8.59
N GLU A 342 -12.90 -5.80 8.26
CA GLU A 342 -13.83 -6.88 7.87
C GLU A 342 -13.49 -7.47 6.50
N LEU A 343 -13.16 -6.62 5.52
CA LEU A 343 -12.74 -7.09 4.20
C LEU A 343 -11.41 -7.84 4.22
N THR A 344 -10.43 -7.36 5.00
CA THR A 344 -9.16 -8.07 5.17
C THR A 344 -9.35 -9.40 5.90
N ALA A 345 -10.08 -9.42 7.02
CA ALA A 345 -10.25 -10.65 7.79
C ALA A 345 -11.04 -11.73 7.05
N ASN A 346 -12.08 -11.35 6.29
CA ASN A 346 -13.10 -12.30 5.85
C ASN A 346 -13.16 -12.56 4.35
N ARG A 347 -12.50 -11.76 3.51
CA ARG A 347 -12.72 -11.83 2.04
C ARG A 347 -11.47 -11.67 1.20
N LEU A 348 -10.74 -10.56 1.38
CA LEU A 348 -9.60 -10.20 0.54
C LEU A 348 -8.26 -10.56 1.19
N GLY A 349 -8.22 -10.89 2.48
CA GLY A 349 -6.97 -11.26 3.16
C GLY A 349 -5.92 -10.14 3.08
N GLY A 350 -4.66 -10.53 2.92
CA GLY A 350 -3.54 -9.62 2.65
C GLY A 350 -3.58 -8.89 1.29
N TYR A 351 -4.56 -9.16 0.42
CA TYR A 351 -4.61 -8.53 -0.92
C TYR A 351 -5.24 -7.14 -0.94
N LEU A 352 -6.05 -6.78 0.08
CA LEU A 352 -6.71 -5.48 0.09
C LEU A 352 -5.70 -4.34 0.08
N SER A 353 -4.61 -4.44 0.85
CA SER A 353 -3.54 -3.44 0.87
C SER A 353 -2.97 -3.20 -0.53
N LEU A 354 -2.84 -4.26 -1.32
CA LEU A 354 -2.24 -4.19 -2.64
C LEU A 354 -3.23 -3.77 -3.74
N LEU A 355 -4.55 -4.00 -3.56
CA LEU A 355 -5.58 -3.36 -4.37
C LEU A 355 -5.63 -1.86 -4.09
N LEU A 356 -5.57 -1.49 -2.80
CA LEU A 356 -5.53 -0.12 -2.35
C LEU A 356 -4.24 0.60 -2.74
N ASP A 357 -3.19 -0.05 -3.22
CA ASP A 357 -2.01 0.64 -3.75
C ASP A 357 -2.27 1.29 -5.13
N SER A 358 -3.27 0.82 -5.89
CA SER A 358 -3.69 1.46 -7.15
C SER A 358 -4.44 2.77 -6.89
N ALA A 359 -3.96 3.86 -7.49
CA ALA A 359 -4.63 5.15 -7.41
C ALA A 359 -6.01 5.11 -8.06
N GLU A 360 -6.12 4.41 -9.17
CA GLU A 360 -7.38 4.20 -9.89
C GLU A 360 -8.39 3.47 -8.98
N PHE A 361 -7.99 2.34 -8.39
CA PHE A 361 -8.85 1.58 -7.49
C PHE A 361 -9.30 2.40 -6.28
N ARG A 362 -8.38 3.13 -5.62
CA ARG A 362 -8.71 4.00 -4.48
C ARG A 362 -9.70 5.09 -4.87
N ASN A 363 -9.45 5.77 -5.99
CA ASN A 363 -10.29 6.87 -6.45
C ASN A 363 -11.69 6.37 -6.81
N THR A 364 -11.80 5.29 -7.60
CA THR A 364 -13.09 4.69 -7.97
C THR A 364 -13.85 4.21 -6.73
N LEU A 365 -13.17 3.59 -5.76
CA LEU A 365 -13.77 3.18 -4.49
C LEU A 365 -14.31 4.38 -3.71
N GLN A 366 -13.51 5.45 -3.60
CA GLN A 366 -13.91 6.66 -2.89
C GLN A 366 -15.12 7.32 -3.55
N GLU A 367 -15.12 7.44 -4.89
CA GLU A 367 -16.25 7.98 -5.65
C GLU A 367 -17.53 7.14 -5.48
N LEU A 368 -17.41 5.81 -5.56
CA LEU A 368 -18.53 4.90 -5.34
C LEU A 368 -19.15 5.09 -3.96
N ARG A 369 -18.31 5.16 -2.91
CA ARG A 369 -18.77 5.36 -1.54
C ARG A 369 -19.46 6.71 -1.34
N GLN A 370 -18.92 7.77 -1.95
CA GLN A 370 -19.57 9.08 -1.94
C GLN A 370 -20.95 9.02 -2.58
N LEU A 371 -21.11 8.35 -3.72
CA LEU A 371 -22.41 8.19 -4.35
C LEU A 371 -23.37 7.29 -3.54
N ASP A 372 -22.88 6.24 -2.88
CA ASP A 372 -23.68 5.41 -1.98
C ASP A 372 -24.25 6.24 -0.81
N LEU A 373 -23.45 7.16 -0.25
CA LEU A 373 -23.90 8.10 0.78
C LEU A 373 -24.94 9.09 0.24
N ILE A 374 -24.70 9.66 -0.95
CA ILE A 374 -25.65 10.58 -1.60
C ILE A 374 -26.98 9.87 -1.86
N TYR A 375 -26.95 8.65 -2.40
CA TYR A 375 -28.14 7.85 -2.67
C TYR A 375 -28.92 7.58 -1.39
N LYS A 376 -28.26 7.11 -0.33
CA LYS A 376 -28.88 6.87 0.98
C LYS A 376 -29.61 8.14 1.48
N ARG A 377 -28.96 9.31 1.43
CA ARG A 377 -29.57 10.58 1.87
C ARG A 377 -30.72 11.05 0.98
N LEU A 378 -30.59 10.96 -0.34
CA LEU A 378 -31.68 11.31 -1.26
C LEU A 378 -32.91 10.42 -1.04
N ASN A 379 -32.67 9.13 -0.76
CA ASN A 379 -33.73 8.16 -0.53
C ASN A 379 -34.44 8.39 0.82
N THR A 380 -33.72 8.80 1.88
CA THR A 380 -34.35 9.11 3.18
C THR A 380 -35.15 10.41 3.18
N LEU A 381 -34.81 11.38 2.32
CA LEU A 381 -35.47 12.68 2.23
C LEU A 381 -36.79 12.67 1.44
N GLY A 382 -37.16 11.54 0.82
CA GLY A 382 -38.50 11.19 0.32
C GLY A 382 -39.43 12.34 -0.11
N GLY A 383 -39.34 12.76 -1.37
CA GLY A 383 -40.32 13.62 -2.04
C GLY A 383 -40.17 13.50 -3.56
N GLY A 384 -41.28 13.50 -4.31
CA GLY A 384 -41.31 13.20 -5.76
C GLY A 384 -40.41 14.09 -6.66
N SER A 385 -39.79 15.14 -6.12
CA SER A 385 -38.78 15.95 -6.80
C SER A 385 -37.42 15.26 -6.98
N ASN A 386 -37.16 14.16 -6.26
CA ASN A 386 -35.83 13.51 -6.22
C ASN A 386 -35.73 12.23 -7.07
N GLU A 387 -36.82 11.77 -7.70
CA GLU A 387 -36.84 10.49 -8.45
C GLU A 387 -35.84 10.47 -9.61
N ALA A 388 -35.78 11.54 -10.40
CA ALA A 388 -34.81 11.64 -11.50
C ALA A 388 -33.36 11.65 -11.00
N ALA A 389 -33.09 12.36 -9.91
CA ALA A 389 -31.76 12.41 -9.29
C ALA A 389 -31.37 11.06 -8.66
N LEU A 390 -32.33 10.33 -8.07
CA LEU A 390 -32.12 8.98 -7.56
C LEU A 390 -31.76 8.01 -8.68
N ALA A 391 -32.48 8.05 -9.80
CA ALA A 391 -32.18 7.21 -10.96
C ALA A 391 -30.80 7.50 -11.57
N GLU A 392 -30.44 8.78 -11.71
CA GLU A 392 -29.12 9.19 -12.22
C GLU A 392 -27.98 8.76 -11.28
N VAL A 393 -28.16 8.92 -9.97
CA VAL A 393 -27.16 8.47 -8.98
C VAL A 393 -27.06 6.95 -8.95
N ASP A 394 -28.18 6.22 -9.11
CA ASP A 394 -28.16 4.76 -9.14
C ASP A 394 -27.41 4.21 -10.36
N ASP A 395 -27.61 4.80 -11.54
CA ASP A 395 -26.87 4.44 -12.76
C ASP A 395 -25.36 4.72 -12.63
N ALA A 396 -24.99 5.88 -12.06
CA ALA A 396 -23.59 6.21 -11.80
C ALA A 396 -22.95 5.25 -10.78
N ARG A 397 -23.71 4.84 -9.74
CA ARG A 397 -23.26 3.84 -8.76
C ARG A 397 -23.06 2.46 -9.40
N ALA A 398 -23.97 2.04 -10.27
CA ALA A 398 -23.85 0.78 -11.00
C ALA A 398 -22.61 0.78 -11.91
N THR A 399 -22.37 1.89 -12.61
CA THR A 399 -21.20 2.07 -13.47
C THR A 399 -19.89 1.99 -12.68
N LEU A 400 -19.76 2.78 -11.60
CA LEU A 400 -18.56 2.77 -10.76
C LEU A 400 -18.35 1.44 -10.04
N ALA A 401 -19.43 0.76 -9.64
CA ALA A 401 -19.34 -0.58 -9.06
C ALA A 401 -18.75 -1.59 -10.07
N SER A 402 -19.23 -1.58 -11.31
CA SER A 402 -18.70 -2.44 -12.37
C SER A 402 -17.24 -2.13 -12.70
N GLU A 403 -16.87 -0.84 -12.74
CA GLU A 403 -15.49 -0.41 -12.95
C GLU A 403 -14.57 -0.88 -11.81
N LEU A 404 -15.00 -0.72 -10.55
CA LEU A 404 -14.23 -1.15 -9.39
C LEU A 404 -14.01 -2.67 -9.37
N GLU A 405 -15.03 -3.45 -9.70
CA GLU A 405 -14.92 -4.92 -9.84
C GLU A 405 -13.97 -5.30 -10.96
N LYS A 406 -14.03 -4.62 -12.11
CA LYS A 406 -13.11 -4.85 -13.22
C LYS A 406 -11.66 -4.59 -12.82
N LEU A 407 -11.39 -3.47 -12.13
CA LEU A 407 -10.07 -3.14 -11.61
C LEU A 407 -9.56 -4.20 -10.63
N ALA A 408 -10.41 -4.63 -9.69
CA ALA A 408 -10.08 -5.70 -8.76
C ALA A 408 -9.76 -7.03 -9.48
N LEU A 409 -10.62 -7.43 -10.43
CA LEU A 409 -10.45 -8.67 -11.19
C LEU A 409 -9.16 -8.69 -11.99
N THR A 410 -8.82 -7.60 -12.69
CA THR A 410 -7.55 -7.50 -13.42
C THR A 410 -6.37 -7.78 -12.49
N ARG A 411 -6.34 -7.14 -11.32
CA ARG A 411 -5.25 -7.32 -10.35
C ARG A 411 -5.21 -8.73 -9.74
N ILE A 412 -6.36 -9.32 -9.43
CA ILE A 412 -6.44 -10.68 -8.87
C ILE A 412 -6.00 -11.72 -9.90
N VAL A 413 -6.40 -11.57 -11.16
CA VAL A 413 -5.99 -12.47 -12.26
C VAL A 413 -4.49 -12.37 -12.52
N GLU A 414 -3.92 -11.16 -12.56
CA GLU A 414 -2.46 -10.96 -12.67
C GLU A 414 -1.70 -11.71 -11.56
N ARG A 415 -2.16 -11.62 -10.31
CA ARG A 415 -1.55 -12.32 -9.17
C ARG A 415 -1.66 -13.81 -9.26
N ARG A 416 -2.82 -14.32 -9.69
CA ARG A 416 -3.02 -15.76 -9.87
C ARG A 416 -2.02 -16.30 -10.88
N HIS A 417 -1.84 -15.61 -12.01
CA HIS A 417 -0.84 -15.99 -13.00
C HIS A 417 0.59 -15.93 -12.47
N ARG A 418 0.94 -14.95 -11.64
CA ARG A 418 2.26 -14.93 -10.99
C ARG A 418 2.45 -16.05 -9.98
N THR A 419 1.44 -16.32 -9.16
CA THR A 419 1.45 -17.44 -8.19
C THR A 419 1.60 -18.78 -8.91
N GLU A 420 0.91 -18.96 -10.05
CA GLU A 420 1.06 -20.14 -10.93
C GLU A 420 2.48 -20.24 -11.50
N ALA A 421 3.07 -19.11 -11.93
CA ALA A 421 4.44 -19.07 -12.42
C ALA A 421 5.45 -19.46 -11.32
N TYR A 422 5.28 -18.99 -10.08
CA TYR A 422 6.12 -19.39 -8.95
C TYR A 422 5.94 -20.86 -8.59
N SER A 423 4.72 -21.39 -8.65
CA SER A 423 4.50 -22.82 -8.49
C SER A 423 5.25 -23.62 -9.56
N ALA A 424 5.16 -23.22 -10.83
CA ALA A 424 5.86 -23.89 -11.92
C ALA A 424 7.39 -23.80 -11.77
N GLU A 425 7.91 -22.66 -11.29
CA GLU A 425 9.33 -22.49 -11.02
C GLU A 425 9.82 -23.38 -9.87
N ALA A 426 9.05 -23.49 -8.79
CA ALA A 426 9.35 -24.41 -7.68
C ALA A 426 9.34 -25.87 -8.16
N GLU A 427 8.36 -26.27 -8.97
CA GLU A 427 8.28 -27.61 -9.55
C GLU A 427 9.50 -27.91 -10.45
N PHE A 428 9.88 -26.96 -11.29
CA PHE A 428 11.06 -27.10 -12.15
C PHE A 428 12.36 -27.20 -11.35
N ALA A 429 12.52 -26.37 -10.33
CA ALA A 429 13.68 -26.42 -9.43
C ALA A 429 13.76 -27.76 -8.68
N LEU A 430 12.62 -28.27 -8.20
CA LEU A 430 12.51 -29.57 -7.55
C LEU A 430 12.89 -30.71 -8.50
N ALA A 431 12.37 -30.71 -9.74
CA ALA A 431 12.72 -31.70 -10.75
C ALA A 431 14.22 -31.72 -11.07
N ARG A 432 14.84 -30.54 -11.21
CA ARG A 432 16.29 -30.41 -11.42
C ARG A 432 17.10 -30.95 -10.24
N ASN A 433 16.63 -30.76 -9.02
CA ASN A 433 17.27 -31.29 -7.83
C ASN A 433 17.23 -32.83 -7.81
N TYR A 434 16.07 -33.44 -8.10
CA TYR A 434 15.96 -34.89 -8.20
C TYR A 434 16.87 -35.49 -9.28
N GLU A 435 16.92 -34.88 -10.46
CA GLU A 435 17.82 -35.34 -11.53
C GLU A 435 19.29 -35.24 -11.12
N ARG A 436 19.69 -34.16 -10.42
CA ARG A 436 21.04 -34.01 -9.88
C ARG A 436 21.39 -35.13 -8.90
N LEU A 437 20.52 -35.41 -7.92
CA LEU A 437 20.76 -36.48 -6.96
C LEU A 437 20.86 -37.85 -7.64
N ARG A 438 20.00 -38.09 -8.63
CA ARG A 438 20.05 -39.32 -9.44
C ARG A 438 21.39 -39.46 -10.14
N LEU A 439 21.88 -38.39 -10.78
CA LEU A 439 23.18 -38.39 -11.45
C LEU A 439 24.34 -38.64 -10.48
N GLN A 440 24.33 -37.99 -9.31
CA GLN A 440 25.34 -38.22 -8.27
C GLN A 440 25.35 -39.68 -7.79
N LEU A 441 24.18 -40.24 -7.49
CA LEU A 441 24.06 -41.65 -7.10
C LEU A 441 24.49 -42.60 -8.20
N SER A 442 24.16 -42.31 -9.47
CA SER A 442 24.58 -43.14 -10.60
C SER A 442 26.08 -43.06 -10.89
N GLY A 443 26.71 -41.90 -10.73
CA GLY A 443 28.16 -41.73 -10.91
C GLY A 443 28.99 -42.40 -9.81
N VAL A 444 28.47 -42.42 -8.57
CA VAL A 444 29.08 -43.15 -7.44
C VAL A 444 29.04 -44.67 -7.66
N VAL A 445 28.01 -45.19 -8.33
CA VAL A 445 27.88 -46.62 -8.65
C VAL A 445 28.88 -47.06 -9.73
N TRP A 446 29.27 -46.19 -10.66
CA TRP A 446 30.24 -46.53 -11.71
C TRP A 446 31.71 -46.46 -11.26
N SER A 447 32.05 -45.74 -10.19
CA SER A 447 33.43 -45.65 -9.67
C SER A 447 33.81 -46.76 -8.67
N GLY A 448 32.90 -47.69 -8.36
CA GLY A 448 33.12 -48.77 -7.38
C GLY A 448 33.51 -50.14 -7.97
N GLY A 449 33.86 -50.19 -9.26
CA GLY A 449 34.03 -51.46 -10.01
C GLY A 449 35.34 -51.63 -10.78
N GLU A 450 36.36 -50.81 -10.54
CA GLU A 450 37.70 -51.00 -11.10
C GLU A 450 38.78 -50.86 -10.02
N SER A 451 38.98 -51.92 -9.24
CA SER A 451 40.27 -52.32 -8.66
C SER A 451 40.22 -53.77 -8.20
#